data_AF-A0A445CMS3-F1
#
_entry.id   AF-A0A445CMS3-F1
#
_cell.length_a   1.000
_cell.length_b   1.000
_cell.length_c   1.000
_cell.angle_alpha   90.00
_cell.angle_beta   90.00
_cell.angle_gamma   90.00
#
_symmetry.space_group_name_H-M   'P 1'
#
loop_
_entity.id
_entity.type
_entity.pdbx_description
1 polymer ?
#
loop_
_entity_poly.entity_id
_entity_poly.type
_entity_poly.pdbx_seq_one_letter_code
_entity_poly.pdbx_strand_id
1 'polypeptide(L)'
;MNKLLKTLFLVSMLIMALAITMPTRVESFETNDENDEEPNSVRGTSRFLSQRSSKATLTCDRNPKVCYSIRGSGGPNCCNNKCVDFNTDELNCGKCGKKCGYSKICCEGKCINPKTNEKHCGKCGNKCNSKGSCVYGLCSYA
;
A
#
# COMPACT_ATOMS: atom_id res chain seq x y z
N MET A 1 -41.68 29.31 21.13
CA MET A 1 -40.98 28.01 21.00
C MET A 1 -41.89 27.05 20.26
N ASN A 2 -41.68 27.03 18.95
CA ASN A 2 -42.75 26.88 17.98
C ASN A 2 -43.01 25.39 17.77
N LYS A 3 -44.29 24.97 17.76
CA LYS A 3 -44.68 23.56 17.58
C LYS A 3 -43.97 22.90 16.39
N LEU A 4 -43.73 23.69 15.34
CA LEU A 4 -42.96 23.32 14.15
C LEU A 4 -41.52 22.86 14.44
N LEU A 5 -40.83 23.51 15.38
CA LEU A 5 -39.47 23.15 15.76
C LEU A 5 -39.45 21.83 16.53
N LYS A 6 -40.42 21.62 17.43
CA LYS A 6 -40.57 20.34 18.15
C LYS A 6 -40.91 19.18 17.20
N THR A 7 -41.76 19.41 16.20
CA THR A 7 -42.08 18.38 15.19
C THR A 7 -40.87 18.06 14.32
N LEU A 8 -40.06 19.06 13.94
CA LEU A 8 -38.82 18.83 13.17
C LEU A 8 -37.81 17.98 13.94
N PHE A 9 -37.64 18.24 15.25
CA PHE A 9 -36.77 17.43 16.10
C PHE A 9 -37.25 15.97 16.22
N LEU A 10 -38.56 15.76 16.41
CA LEU A 10 -39.12 14.40 16.52
C LEU A 10 -39.00 13.61 15.21
N VAL A 11 -39.23 14.25 14.06
CA VAL A 11 -39.08 13.61 12.75
C VAL A 11 -37.60 13.28 12.46
N SER A 12 -36.67 14.17 12.81
CA SER A 12 -35.24 13.93 12.65
C SER A 12 -34.74 12.75 13.49
N MET A 13 -35.20 12.61 14.74
CA MET A 13 -34.86 11.45 15.57
C MET A 13 -35.44 10.14 15.01
N LEU A 14 -36.65 10.17 14.45
CA LEU A 14 -37.28 8.99 13.85
C LEU A 14 -36.52 8.50 12.61
N ILE A 15 -36.02 9.43 11.77
CA ILE A 15 -35.23 9.10 10.58
C ILE A 15 -33.86 8.48 10.96
N MET A 16 -33.22 8.98 12.02
CA MET A 16 -31.96 8.41 12.51
C MET A 16 -32.14 6.99 13.08
N ALA A 17 -33.27 6.70 13.72
CA ALA A 17 -33.57 5.36 14.24
C ALA A 17 -33.78 4.31 13.12
N LEU A 18 -34.28 4.74 11.96
CA LEU A 18 -34.49 3.87 10.78
C LEU A 18 -33.20 3.55 10.01
N ALA A 19 -32.09 4.27 10.29
CA ALA A 19 -30.79 4.03 9.64
C ALA A 19 -29.96 2.93 10.31
N ILE A 20 -30.40 2.37 11.45
CA ILE A 20 -29.62 1.41 12.26
C ILE A 20 -29.88 -0.04 11.84
N THR A 21 -30.92 -0.32 11.03
CA THR A 21 -31.20 -1.67 10.50
C THR A 21 -30.66 -1.83 9.08
N MET A 22 -29.38 -1.57 8.87
CA MET A 22 -28.66 -2.17 7.75
C MET A 22 -27.98 -3.43 8.30
N PRO A 23 -28.27 -4.63 7.78
CA PRO A 23 -27.43 -5.77 8.12
C PRO A 23 -26.04 -5.45 7.57
N THR A 24 -25.07 -5.26 8.47
CA THR A 24 -23.67 -5.43 8.11
C THR A 24 -23.56 -6.83 7.55
N ARG A 25 -23.44 -6.95 6.22
CA ARG A 25 -22.92 -8.16 5.60
C ARG A 25 -21.49 -8.29 6.13
N VAL A 26 -21.37 -9.03 7.23
CA VAL A 26 -20.14 -9.75 7.54
C VAL A 26 -20.04 -10.74 6.40
N GLU A 27 -19.19 -10.46 5.41
CA GLU A 27 -18.61 -11.56 4.65
C GLU A 27 -17.86 -12.40 5.68
N SER A 28 -18.48 -13.53 6.02
CA SER A 28 -17.80 -14.67 6.59
C SER A 28 -16.59 -14.95 5.71
N PHE A 29 -15.41 -14.52 6.14
CA PHE A 29 -14.16 -15.08 5.66
C PHE A 29 -14.16 -16.53 6.17
N GLU A 30 -14.63 -17.44 5.33
CA GLU A 30 -14.41 -18.88 5.53
C GLU A 30 -12.90 -19.10 5.53
N THR A 31 -12.33 -19.24 6.73
CA THR A 31 -11.07 -19.95 6.89
C THR A 31 -11.32 -21.40 6.52
N ASN A 32 -11.11 -21.73 5.24
CA ASN A 32 -10.87 -23.10 4.83
C ASN A 32 -9.43 -23.46 5.21
N ASP A 33 -9.26 -23.80 6.48
CA ASP A 33 -8.14 -24.59 6.95
C ASP A 33 -8.67 -26.02 7.02
N GLU A 34 -8.27 -26.87 6.08
CA GLU A 34 -8.04 -28.29 6.33
C GLU A 34 -7.50 -29.04 5.10
N ASN A 35 -6.33 -29.63 5.34
CA ASN A 35 -5.90 -30.97 4.94
C ASN A 35 -5.19 -31.18 3.60
N ASP A 36 -3.91 -31.50 3.78
CA ASP A 36 -3.01 -32.19 2.87
C ASP A 36 -3.63 -33.49 2.33
N GLU A 37 -3.84 -33.57 1.02
CA GLU A 37 -3.97 -34.85 0.32
C GLU A 37 -3.09 -34.87 -0.93
N GLU A 38 -2.21 -35.87 -0.95
CA GLU A 38 -1.38 -36.26 -2.10
C GLU A 38 -2.21 -36.55 -3.36
N PRO A 39 -1.62 -36.33 -4.54
CA PRO A 39 -1.90 -37.18 -5.68
C PRO A 39 -0.71 -38.09 -5.96
N ASN A 40 -0.88 -39.35 -5.54
CA ASN A 40 -0.61 -40.57 -6.29
C ASN A 40 0.49 -40.52 -7.37
N SER A 41 1.63 -41.11 -7.00
CA SER A 41 2.44 -42.05 -7.79
C SER A 41 2.20 -42.13 -9.30
N VAL A 42 3.11 -41.54 -10.08
CA VAL A 42 3.42 -42.00 -11.44
C VAL A 42 4.78 -42.69 -11.42
N ARG A 43 4.77 -44.00 -11.67
CA ARG A 43 5.93 -44.89 -11.68
C ARG A 43 6.54 -44.92 -13.08
N GLY A 44 7.84 -44.61 -13.17
CA GLY A 44 8.71 -44.85 -14.34
C GLY A 44 8.90 -43.58 -15.19
N THR A 45 10.10 -43.06 -15.44
CA THR A 45 11.34 -43.75 -15.79
C THR A 45 12.56 -42.84 -15.64
N SER A 46 13.69 -43.47 -15.38
CA SER A 46 15.07 -43.04 -15.64
C SER A 46 15.70 -41.95 -14.78
N ARG A 47 16.73 -42.40 -14.06
CA ARG A 47 17.65 -41.62 -13.24
C ARG A 47 18.79 -41.10 -14.12
N PHE A 48 18.75 -39.85 -14.59
CA PHE A 48 19.96 -39.14 -15.01
C PHE A 48 19.76 -37.64 -14.81
N LEU A 49 20.58 -37.06 -13.92
CA LEU A 49 20.56 -35.71 -13.37
C LEU A 49 19.53 -35.49 -12.24
N SER A 50 20.05 -35.62 -11.02
CA SER A 50 19.51 -35.06 -9.77
C SER A 50 18.60 -33.84 -9.99
N GLN A 51 17.28 -34.06 -10.00
CA GLN A 51 16.28 -33.03 -9.77
C GLN A 51 16.45 -32.51 -8.34
N ARG A 52 17.43 -31.63 -8.15
CA ARG A 52 17.58 -30.88 -6.91
C ARG A 52 16.56 -29.75 -6.94
N SER A 53 15.33 -30.08 -6.60
CA SER A 53 14.29 -29.16 -6.10
C SER A 53 14.24 -27.77 -6.77
N SER A 54 13.69 -27.67 -7.97
CA SER A 54 13.54 -26.37 -8.66
C SER A 54 12.10 -26.03 -9.03
N LYS A 55 11.13 -26.39 -8.17
CA LYS A 55 9.98 -25.53 -7.90
C LYS A 55 10.39 -24.45 -6.88
N ALA A 56 11.52 -23.77 -7.16
CA ALA A 56 11.93 -22.65 -6.36
C ALA A 56 10.97 -21.53 -6.68
N THR A 57 10.04 -21.21 -5.77
CA THR A 57 9.33 -19.93 -5.78
C THR A 57 10.37 -18.85 -6.06
N LEU A 58 10.28 -18.21 -7.23
CA LEU A 58 11.26 -17.24 -7.70
C LEU A 58 11.06 -15.97 -6.87
N THR A 59 11.69 -15.92 -5.70
CA THR A 59 11.70 -14.72 -4.86
C THR A 59 12.78 -13.76 -5.33
N CYS A 60 12.56 -12.46 -5.09
CA CYS A 60 13.50 -11.44 -5.56
C CYS A 60 14.85 -11.50 -4.84
N ASP A 61 14.93 -12.08 -3.62
CA ASP A 61 16.19 -12.23 -2.89
C ASP A 61 17.14 -13.19 -3.64
N ARG A 62 16.59 -14.19 -4.34
CA ARG A 62 17.36 -15.14 -5.16
C ARG A 62 17.53 -14.67 -6.60
N ASN A 63 16.51 -14.01 -7.15
CA ASN A 63 16.54 -13.50 -8.52
C ASN A 63 15.93 -12.09 -8.60
N PRO A 64 16.71 -11.02 -8.39
CA PRO A 64 16.21 -9.64 -8.39
C PRO A 64 15.54 -9.22 -9.70
N LYS A 65 15.88 -9.87 -10.82
CA LYS A 65 15.28 -9.59 -12.14
C LYS A 65 13.77 -9.81 -12.15
N VAL A 66 13.24 -10.65 -11.25
CA VAL A 66 11.81 -10.91 -11.13
C VAL A 66 11.00 -9.62 -10.90
N CYS A 67 11.59 -8.61 -10.24
CA CYS A 67 10.95 -7.32 -10.00
C CYS A 67 10.76 -6.49 -11.28
N TYR A 68 11.48 -6.77 -12.36
CA TYR A 68 11.29 -6.14 -13.66
C TYR A 68 10.44 -7.00 -14.61
N SER A 69 10.39 -8.31 -14.38
CA SER A 69 9.70 -9.26 -15.26
C SER A 69 8.20 -9.38 -14.96
N ILE A 70 7.78 -9.08 -13.74
CA ILE A 70 6.36 -9.10 -13.35
C ILE A 70 5.75 -7.72 -13.59
N ARG A 71 4.71 -7.65 -14.46
CA ARG A 71 3.93 -6.42 -14.63
C ARG A 71 3.19 -6.10 -13.33
N GLY A 72 3.27 -4.85 -12.88
CA GLY A 72 2.65 -4.42 -11.63
C GLY A 72 3.40 -4.86 -10.36
N SER A 73 4.67 -5.26 -10.49
CA SER A 73 5.54 -5.38 -9.32
C SER A 73 5.58 -4.05 -8.55
N GLY A 74 5.72 -4.11 -7.23
CA GLY A 74 5.74 -2.92 -6.37
C GLY A 74 6.95 -1.99 -6.58
N GLY A 75 7.86 -2.35 -7.48
CA GLY A 75 9.00 -1.55 -7.89
C GLY A 75 10.19 -2.41 -8.31
N PRO A 76 11.28 -1.76 -8.76
CA PRO A 76 12.44 -2.45 -9.30
C PRO A 76 13.37 -3.06 -8.22
N ASN A 77 13.22 -2.66 -6.97
CA ASN A 77 14.14 -3.03 -5.90
C ASN A 77 13.61 -4.22 -5.09
N CYS A 78 14.49 -5.11 -4.67
CA CYS A 78 14.12 -6.18 -3.76
C CYS A 78 14.35 -5.78 -2.31
N CYS A 79 13.39 -6.05 -1.44
CA CYS A 79 13.49 -5.88 0.00
C CYS A 79 12.67 -6.96 0.70
N ASN A 80 13.32 -7.83 1.49
CA ASN A 80 12.67 -8.91 2.24
C ASN A 80 11.75 -9.79 1.38
N ASN A 81 12.25 -10.32 0.26
CA ASN A 81 11.50 -11.09 -0.75
C ASN A 81 10.34 -10.34 -1.45
N LYS A 82 10.20 -9.03 -1.26
CA LYS A 82 9.19 -8.20 -1.93
C LYS A 82 9.84 -7.21 -2.89
N CYS A 83 9.19 -6.98 -4.02
CA CYS A 83 9.55 -5.92 -4.95
C CYS A 83 8.94 -4.60 -4.48
N VAL A 84 9.78 -3.59 -4.29
CA VAL A 84 9.45 -2.25 -3.79
C VAL A 84 10.18 -1.20 -4.61
N ASP A 85 9.70 0.04 -4.58
CA ASP A 85 10.38 1.17 -5.22
C ASP A 85 11.01 2.07 -4.16
N PHE A 86 12.33 2.08 -4.10
CA PHE A 86 13.06 2.93 -3.15
C PHE A 86 12.84 4.42 -3.38
N ASN A 87 12.26 4.85 -4.51
CA ASN A 87 12.01 6.26 -4.80
C ASN A 87 10.71 6.79 -4.20
N THR A 88 9.75 5.91 -3.91
CA THR A 88 8.38 6.27 -3.56
C THR A 88 7.88 5.56 -2.30
N ASP A 89 8.44 4.41 -1.93
CA ASP A 89 8.05 3.65 -0.75
C ASP A 89 8.53 4.32 0.55
N GLU A 90 7.58 4.72 1.39
CA GLU A 90 7.83 5.39 2.68
C GLU A 90 8.55 4.51 3.71
N LEU A 91 8.45 3.19 3.59
CA LEU A 91 9.08 2.23 4.49
C LEU A 91 10.47 1.80 3.98
N ASN A 92 10.78 2.06 2.71
CA ASN A 92 12.00 1.60 2.03
C ASN A 92 12.73 2.74 1.30
N CYS A 93 12.66 3.96 1.82
CA CYS A 93 13.07 5.16 1.10
C CYS A 93 14.60 5.26 0.91
N GLY A 94 15.03 5.10 -0.34
CA GLY A 94 16.44 5.10 -0.76
C GLY A 94 17.21 3.84 -0.39
N LYS A 95 16.67 2.97 0.49
CA LYS A 95 17.20 1.63 0.80
C LYS A 95 16.16 0.81 1.57
N CYS A 96 16.28 -0.51 1.49
CA CYS A 96 15.44 -1.47 2.21
C CYS A 96 15.40 -1.17 3.72
N GLY A 97 14.19 -1.13 4.29
CA GLY A 97 13.92 -0.88 5.71
C GLY A 97 14.12 0.56 6.19
N LYS A 98 14.51 1.51 5.32
CA LYS A 98 14.66 2.91 5.71
C LYS A 98 13.31 3.63 5.67
N LYS A 99 12.66 3.68 6.83
CA LYS A 99 11.44 4.47 7.02
C LYS A 99 11.76 5.97 7.14
N CYS A 100 10.97 6.82 6.49
CA CYS A 100 11.05 8.26 6.70
C CYS A 100 10.52 8.67 8.08
N GLY A 101 11.18 9.66 8.70
CA GLY A 101 10.73 10.23 9.98
C GLY A 101 9.38 10.93 9.87
N TYR A 102 8.78 11.28 11.02
CA TYR A 102 7.47 11.94 11.07
C TYR A 102 7.38 13.17 10.17
N SER A 103 6.22 13.32 9.53
CA SER A 103 5.93 14.40 8.58
C SER A 103 6.85 14.46 7.34
N LYS A 104 7.57 13.38 7.02
CA LYS A 104 8.34 13.27 5.79
C LYS A 104 7.76 12.19 4.87
N ILE A 105 7.84 12.44 3.57
CA ILE A 105 7.48 11.48 2.53
C ILE A 105 8.75 10.99 1.83
N CYS A 106 8.67 9.81 1.19
CA CYS A 106 9.71 9.40 0.26
C CYS A 106 9.49 10.06 -1.10
N CYS A 107 10.49 10.78 -1.57
CA CYS A 107 10.49 11.39 -2.89
C CYS A 107 11.89 11.28 -3.47
N GLU A 108 12.01 10.67 -4.65
CA GLU A 108 13.28 10.52 -5.37
C GLU A 108 14.37 9.85 -4.49
N GLY A 109 13.95 8.90 -3.66
CA GLY A 109 14.84 8.14 -2.77
C GLY A 109 15.29 8.91 -1.51
N LYS A 110 14.68 10.07 -1.25
CA LYS A 110 15.02 10.94 -0.12
C LYS A 110 13.79 11.21 0.74
N CYS A 111 14.00 11.22 2.05
CA CYS A 111 12.99 11.64 2.99
C CYS A 111 12.95 13.17 3.06
N ILE A 112 11.88 13.74 2.55
CA ILE A 112 11.67 15.19 2.45
C ILE A 112 10.45 15.61 3.27
N ASN A 113 10.44 16.83 3.80
CA ASN A 113 9.24 17.38 4.44
C ASN A 113 8.43 18.16 3.40
N PRO A 114 7.26 17.67 2.95
CA PRO A 114 6.47 18.37 1.95
C PRO A 114 5.87 19.67 2.48
N LYS A 115 5.91 19.93 3.80
CA LYS A 115 5.37 21.16 4.38
C LYS A 115 6.26 22.39 4.19
N THR A 116 7.55 22.16 3.98
CA THR A 116 8.57 23.23 3.94
C THR A 116 9.52 23.12 2.75
N ASN A 117 9.50 22.00 2.01
CA ASN A 117 10.36 21.82 0.86
C ASN A 117 9.78 22.53 -0.37
N GLU A 118 10.48 23.53 -0.88
CA GLU A 118 10.07 24.34 -2.04
C GLU A 118 9.97 23.54 -3.35
N LYS A 119 10.72 22.45 -3.49
CA LYS A 119 10.71 21.60 -4.69
C LYS A 119 9.64 20.50 -4.63
N HIS A 120 9.06 20.28 -3.46
CA HIS A 120 8.16 19.16 -3.19
C HIS A 120 7.04 19.57 -2.22
N CYS A 121 6.49 20.76 -2.45
CA CYS A 121 5.54 21.39 -1.55
C CYS A 121 4.18 20.68 -1.62
N GLY A 122 3.67 20.19 -0.50
CA GLY A 122 2.41 19.44 -0.40
C GLY A 122 2.48 18.01 -0.98
N LYS A 123 3.26 17.77 -2.03
CA LYS A 123 3.49 16.46 -2.65
C LYS A 123 4.85 16.36 -3.33
N CYS A 124 5.32 15.14 -3.56
CA CYS A 124 6.56 14.87 -4.30
C CYS A 124 6.53 15.54 -5.69
N GLY A 125 7.66 16.11 -6.11
CA GLY A 125 7.82 16.83 -7.37
C GLY A 125 7.06 18.16 -7.54
N ASN A 126 6.28 18.61 -6.55
CA ASN A 126 5.53 19.87 -6.67
C ASN A 126 6.37 21.07 -6.28
N LYS A 127 7.09 21.62 -7.25
CA LYS A 127 7.90 22.83 -7.06
C LYS A 127 7.03 24.09 -7.06
N CYS A 128 7.22 24.97 -6.09
CA CYS A 128 6.60 26.30 -6.11
C CYS A 128 7.22 27.18 -7.20
N ASN A 129 6.42 28.12 -7.74
CA ASN A 129 6.90 29.10 -8.72
C ASN A 129 8.08 29.90 -8.14
N SER A 130 8.89 30.53 -9.00
CA SER A 130 10.14 31.21 -8.62
C SER A 130 10.01 32.30 -7.55
N LYS A 131 8.80 32.77 -7.24
CA LYS A 131 8.52 33.71 -6.16
C LYS A 131 7.84 33.09 -4.94
N GLY A 132 7.26 31.89 -5.06
CA GLY A 132 6.50 31.24 -4.00
C GLY A 132 7.36 30.43 -3.05
N SER A 133 7.14 30.60 -1.74
CA SER A 133 7.74 29.78 -0.68
C SER A 133 6.79 28.65 -0.29
N CYS A 134 7.33 27.53 0.21
CA CYS A 134 6.48 26.45 0.73
C CYS A 134 6.18 26.66 2.22
N VAL A 135 4.90 26.90 2.54
CA VAL A 135 4.46 27.16 3.91
C VAL A 135 3.30 26.22 4.23
N TYR A 136 3.47 25.39 5.25
CA TYR A 136 2.50 24.36 5.68
C TYR A 136 2.03 23.40 4.57
N GLY A 137 2.84 23.22 3.52
CA GLY A 137 2.51 22.35 2.38
C GLY A 137 1.74 23.04 1.27
N LEU A 138 1.64 24.36 1.30
CA LEU A 138 1.04 25.19 0.28
C LEU A 138 2.09 26.16 -0.26
N CYS A 139 2.09 26.36 -1.59
CA CYS A 139 2.91 27.39 -2.21
C CYS A 139 2.29 28.76 -1.92
N SER A 140 3.03 29.65 -1.29
CA SER A 140 2.61 31.03 -1.13
C SER A 140 2.58 31.76 -2.46
N TYR A 141 1.64 32.68 -2.60
CA TYR A 141 1.63 33.66 -3.68
C TYR A 141 2.43 34.86 -3.17
N ALA A 142 3.67 35.04 -3.64
CA ALA A 142 4.42 36.28 -3.44
C ALA A 142 4.69 36.93 -4.80
#